data_AF-A0A8I2HCR6-F1
#
_entry.id   AF-A0A8I2HCR6-F1
#
_cell.length_a   1.000
_cell.length_b   1.000
_cell.length_c   1.000
_cell.angle_alpha   90.00
_cell.angle_beta   90.00
_cell.angle_gamma   90.00
#
_symmetry.space_group_name_H-M   'P 1'
#
loop_
_entity.id
_entity.type
_entity.pdbx_description
1 polymer ?
#
loop_
_entity_poly.entity_id
_entity_poly.type
_entity_poly.pdbx_seq_one_letter_code
_entity_poly.pdbx_strand_id
1 'polypeptide(L)'
;MSDNELPLERKQEEEGYRLLYDVMKHLTTISTGTLVILVSFLTKVFSQPEWVYLIPVVMVSFLISIVSSLFSMLYISDAIQKVEMNENTKTYAQNSYLVAGGSFIMGIIMLIVFATKNLI
;
A
#
# COMPACT_ATOMS: atom_id res chain seq x y z
N MET A 1 -23.38 -1.20 36.99
CA MET A 1 -22.54 -1.53 35.82
C MET A 1 -22.38 -0.22 35.07
N SER A 2 -21.40 0.59 35.48
CA SER A 2 -21.44 2.06 35.33
C SER A 2 -20.20 2.56 34.59
N ASP A 3 -20.43 3.02 33.36
CA ASP A 3 -19.87 4.18 32.63
C ASP A 3 -18.35 4.47 32.58
N ASN A 4 -17.47 3.71 33.23
CA ASN A 4 -16.02 3.99 33.24
C ASN A 4 -15.15 3.10 32.33
N GLU A 5 -15.73 2.16 31.57
CA GLU A 5 -14.97 1.24 30.69
C GLU A 5 -14.91 1.69 29.20
N LEU A 6 -15.82 2.58 28.79
CA LEU A 6 -15.87 3.16 27.43
C LEU A 6 -14.62 3.96 26.96
N PRO A 7 -13.74 4.53 27.81
CA PRO A 7 -12.58 5.28 27.31
C PRO A 7 -11.38 4.38 26.95
N LEU A 8 -11.34 3.11 27.37
CA LEU A 8 -10.18 2.25 27.16
C LEU A 8 -10.26 1.50 25.82
N GLU A 9 -11.44 0.96 25.49
CA GLU A 9 -11.68 0.29 24.19
C GLU A 9 -11.51 1.26 23.01
N ARG A 10 -12.03 2.49 23.12
CA ARG A 10 -11.87 3.52 22.07
C ARG A 10 -10.41 3.90 21.83
N LYS A 11 -9.61 4.00 22.90
CA LYS A 11 -8.17 4.27 22.78
C LYS A 11 -7.43 3.16 22.05
N GLN A 12 -7.76 1.90 22.34
CA GLN A 12 -7.17 0.76 21.65
C GLN A 12 -7.52 0.76 20.15
N GLU A 13 -8.77 1.09 19.81
CA GLU A 13 -9.19 1.18 18.41
C GLU A 13 -8.48 2.34 17.68
N GLU A 14 -8.41 3.53 18.29
CA GLU A 14 -7.67 4.67 17.74
C GLU A 14 -6.18 4.36 17.52
N GLU A 15 -5.53 3.69 18.48
CA GLU A 15 -4.14 3.24 18.36
C GLU A 15 -3.97 2.25 17.20
N GLY A 16 -4.91 1.32 17.03
CA GLY A 16 -4.93 0.40 15.89
C GLY A 16 -5.03 1.11 14.55
N TYR A 17 -5.92 2.10 14.43
CA TYR A 17 -6.03 2.92 13.22
C TYR A 17 -4.78 3.75 12.94
N ARG A 18 -4.15 4.33 13.98
CA ARG A 18 -2.87 5.05 13.84
C ARG A 18 -1.76 4.15 13.32
N LEU A 19 -1.63 2.94 13.88
CA LEU A 19 -0.66 1.96 13.42
C LEU A 19 -0.89 1.59 11.96
N LEU A 20 -2.14 1.33 11.57
CA LEU A 20 -2.48 1.02 10.18
C LEU A 20 -2.16 2.18 9.23
N TYR A 21 -2.47 3.42 9.64
CA TYR A 21 -2.13 4.62 8.88
C TYR A 21 -0.61 4.74 8.67
N ASP A 22 0.19 4.48 9.70
CA ASP A 22 1.65 4.48 9.61
C ASP A 22 2.17 3.41 8.64
N VAL A 23 1.60 2.20 8.68
CA VAL A 23 1.94 1.14 7.73
C VAL A 23 1.62 1.56 6.28
N MET A 24 0.47 2.19 6.04
CA MET A 24 0.09 2.65 4.69
C MET A 24 1.02 3.75 4.16
N LYS A 25 1.49 4.66 5.03
CA LYS A 25 2.53 5.63 4.67
C LYS A 25 3.82 4.93 4.24
N HIS A 26 4.30 3.97 5.04
CA HIS A 26 5.52 3.22 4.72
C HIS A 26 5.40 2.48 3.39
N LEU A 27 4.26 1.80 3.16
CA LEU A 27 3.99 1.10 1.92
C LEU A 27 4.04 2.03 0.70
N THR A 28 3.48 3.23 0.83
CA THR A 28 3.49 4.28 -0.20
C THR A 28 4.90 4.79 -0.50
N THR A 29 5.70 5.05 0.54
CA THR A 29 7.09 5.51 0.40
C THR A 29 7.96 4.44 -0.27
N ILE A 30 7.86 3.19 0.16
CA ILE A 30 8.63 2.07 -0.41
C ILE A 30 8.23 1.86 -1.88
N SER A 31 6.92 1.90 -2.19
CA SER A 31 6.44 1.77 -3.57
C SER A 31 6.95 2.90 -4.46
N THR A 32 6.88 4.15 -4.00
CA THR A 32 7.40 5.31 -4.73
C THR A 32 8.91 5.21 -4.93
N GLY A 33 9.65 4.85 -3.89
CA GLY A 33 11.10 4.65 -3.96
C GLY A 33 11.47 3.57 -4.98
N THR A 34 10.72 2.46 -4.99
CA THR A 34 10.91 1.36 -5.94
C THR A 34 10.65 1.79 -7.38
N LEU A 35 9.62 2.60 -7.63
CA LEU A 35 9.35 3.17 -8.97
C LEU A 35 10.49 4.07 -9.45
N VAL A 36 10.98 4.97 -8.60
CA VAL A 36 12.08 5.88 -8.95
C VAL A 36 13.36 5.09 -9.24
N ILE A 37 13.66 4.10 -8.42
CA ILE A 37 14.79 3.17 -8.61
C ILE A 37 14.65 2.44 -9.95
N LEU A 38 13.49 1.84 -10.22
CA LEU A 38 13.22 1.11 -11.45
C LEU A 38 13.44 1.99 -12.68
N VAL A 39 12.85 3.20 -12.71
CA VAL A 39 12.99 4.14 -13.83
C VAL A 39 14.45 4.59 -14.00
N SER A 40 15.17 4.80 -12.90
CA SER A 40 16.57 5.22 -12.93
C SER A 40 17.52 4.15 -13.47
N PHE A 41 17.24 2.88 -13.16
CA PHE A 41 18.07 1.76 -13.60
C PHE A 41 17.69 1.23 -14.98
N LEU A 42 16.46 1.46 -15.44
CA LEU A 42 15.95 0.89 -16.67
C LEU A 42 16.84 1.18 -17.88
N THR A 43 17.32 2.41 -18.00
CA THR A 43 18.15 2.84 -19.14
C THR A 43 19.65 2.64 -18.92
N LYS A 44 20.08 2.42 -17.68
CA LYS A 44 21.52 2.36 -17.31
C LYS A 44 22.04 0.94 -17.16
N VAL A 45 21.20 0.00 -16.76
CA VAL A 45 21.61 -1.36 -16.39
C VAL A 45 21.41 -2.34 -17.54
N PHE A 46 20.35 -2.16 -18.34
CA PHE A 46 19.95 -3.15 -19.33
C PHE A 46 20.18 -2.62 -20.74
N SER A 47 21.25 -3.08 -21.40
CA SER A 47 21.58 -2.69 -22.79
C SER A 47 20.67 -3.36 -23.83
N GLN A 48 20.14 -4.56 -23.54
CA GLN A 48 19.19 -5.29 -24.36
C GLN A 48 18.19 -6.05 -23.47
N PRO A 49 17.20 -5.34 -22.88
CA PRO A 49 16.29 -5.98 -21.96
C PRO A 49 15.37 -6.98 -22.66
N GLU A 50 15.34 -8.22 -22.18
CA GLU A 50 14.30 -9.18 -22.47
C GLU A 50 13.09 -8.94 -21.55
N TRP A 51 11.89 -9.25 -22.04
CA TRP A 51 10.65 -9.17 -21.25
C TRP A 51 10.31 -7.75 -20.74
N VAL A 52 10.58 -6.75 -21.58
CA VAL A 52 10.26 -5.32 -21.36
C VAL A 52 8.79 -5.10 -20.96
N TYR A 53 7.89 -5.98 -21.39
CA TYR A 53 6.46 -5.92 -21.03
C TYR A 53 6.19 -6.07 -19.52
N LEU A 54 7.11 -6.63 -18.71
CA LEU A 54 6.95 -6.66 -17.26
C LEU A 54 7.10 -5.28 -16.61
N ILE A 55 7.84 -4.36 -17.22
CA ILE A 55 8.07 -3.02 -16.66
C ILE A 55 6.75 -2.27 -16.46
N PRO A 56 5.89 -2.09 -17.49
CA PRO A 56 4.61 -1.43 -17.29
C PRO A 56 3.72 -2.19 -16.29
N VAL A 57 3.77 -3.52 -16.24
CA VAL A 57 3.02 -4.32 -15.26
C VAL A 57 3.46 -4.02 -13.83
N VAL A 58 4.77 -3.96 -13.58
CA VAL A 58 5.36 -3.59 -12.29
C VAL A 58 4.98 -2.16 -11.93
N MET A 59 5.09 -1.23 -12.87
CA MET A 59 4.74 0.18 -12.64
C MET A 59 3.27 0.34 -12.26
N VAL A 60 2.37 -0.28 -13.02
CA VAL A 60 0.92 -0.25 -12.74
C VAL A 60 0.63 -0.90 -11.38
N SER A 61 1.29 -2.01 -11.04
CA SER A 61 1.09 -2.68 -9.75
C SER A 61 1.47 -1.80 -8.56
N PHE A 62 2.63 -1.12 -8.61
CA PHE A 62 3.02 -0.18 -7.58
C PHE A 62 2.15 1.08 -7.54
N LEU A 63 1.68 1.57 -8.70
CA LEU A 63 0.74 2.69 -8.76
C LEU A 63 -0.61 2.35 -8.11
N ILE A 64 -1.15 1.15 -8.39
CA ILE A 64 -2.36 0.66 -7.73
C ILE A 64 -2.11 0.60 -6.22
N SER A 65 -0.96 0.08 -5.78
CA SER A 65 -0.63 0.02 -4.36
C SER A 65 -0.62 1.40 -3.69
N ILE A 66 0.02 2.39 -4.31
CA ILE A 66 0.06 3.77 -3.83
C ILE A 66 -1.35 4.35 -3.73
N VAL A 67 -2.13 4.27 -4.81
CA VAL A 67 -3.49 4.85 -4.85
C VAL A 67 -4.41 4.18 -3.83
N SER A 68 -4.37 2.86 -3.72
CA SER A 68 -5.16 2.13 -2.72
C SER A 68 -4.72 2.44 -1.29
N SER A 69 -3.42 2.64 -1.05
CA SER A 69 -2.89 3.07 0.26
C SER A 69 -3.38 4.46 0.64
N LEU A 70 -3.42 5.39 -0.34
CA LEU A 70 -3.98 6.73 -0.15
C LEU A 70 -5.46 6.67 0.23
N PHE A 71 -6.27 5.88 -0.48
CA PHE A 71 -7.69 5.71 -0.13
C PHE A 71 -7.86 5.09 1.26
N SER A 72 -7.06 4.07 1.60
CA SER A 72 -7.08 3.47 2.94
C SER A 72 -6.79 4.51 4.04
N MET A 73 -5.78 5.35 3.85
CA MET A 73 -5.46 6.46 4.76
C MET A 73 -6.58 7.49 4.89
N LEU A 74 -7.29 7.81 3.78
CA LEU A 74 -8.45 8.70 3.82
C LEU A 74 -9.60 8.09 4.63
N TYR A 75 -9.89 6.80 4.44
CA TYR A 75 -10.94 6.12 5.21
C TYR A 75 -10.59 5.99 6.69
N ILE A 76 -9.33 5.71 7.02
CA ILE A 76 -8.84 5.68 8.41
C ILE A 76 -8.93 7.06 9.06
N SER A 77 -8.61 8.12 8.31
CA SER A 77 -8.72 9.49 8.82
C SER A 77 -10.17 9.88 9.11
N ASP A 78 -11.11 9.47 8.25
CA ASP A 78 -12.55 9.65 8.48
C ASP A 78 -13.04 8.84 9.68
N ALA A 79 -12.51 7.61 9.85
CA ALA A 79 -12.81 6.74 10.98
C ALA A 79 -12.38 7.32 12.33
N ILE A 80 -11.21 7.96 12.39
CA ILE A 80 -10.72 8.59 13.64
C ILE A 80 -11.53 9.85 13.96
N GLN A 81 -12.04 10.57 12.95
CA GLN A 81 -12.82 11.79 13.16
C GLN A 81 -14.28 11.51 13.57
N LYS A 82 -14.85 10.40 13.11
CA LYS A 82 -16.24 10.02 13.39
C LYS A 82 -16.28 9.04 14.56
N VAL A 83 -17.18 9.27 15.52
CA VAL A 83 -17.39 8.37 16.67
C VAL A 83 -17.90 6.99 16.23
N GLU A 84 -18.49 6.87 15.04
CA GLU A 84 -18.92 5.60 14.45
C GLU A 84 -18.60 5.55 12.95
N MET A 85 -17.88 4.51 12.52
CA MET A 85 -17.72 4.19 11.10
C MET A 85 -18.99 3.52 10.57
N ASN A 86 -19.48 3.98 9.43
CA ASN A 86 -20.46 3.23 8.64
C ASN A 86 -19.83 1.90 8.19
N GLU A 87 -20.60 0.79 8.23
CA GLU A 87 -20.16 -0.55 7.75
C GLU A 87 -19.59 -0.50 6.33
N ASN A 88 -20.15 0.36 5.47
CA ASN A 88 -19.65 0.58 4.11
C ASN A 88 -18.22 1.12 4.13
N THR A 89 -17.93 2.12 4.95
CA THR A 89 -16.59 2.72 5.05
C THR A 89 -15.58 1.71 5.59
N LYS A 90 -15.98 0.85 6.54
CA LYS A 90 -15.13 -0.21 7.08
C LYS A 90 -14.77 -1.24 6.01
N THR A 91 -15.75 -1.64 5.20
CA THR A 91 -15.55 -2.57 4.07
C THR A 91 -14.62 -1.96 3.01
N TYR A 92 -14.79 -0.68 2.67
CA TYR A 92 -13.89 0.01 1.74
C TYR A 92 -12.47 0.17 2.28
N ALA A 93 -12.31 0.46 3.58
CA ALA A 93 -11.01 0.53 4.23
C ALA A 93 -10.29 -0.83 4.19
N GLN A 94 -11.00 -1.92 4.49
CA GLN A 94 -10.45 -3.27 4.45
C GLN A 94 -10.07 -3.69 3.02
N ASN A 95 -10.95 -3.44 2.05
CA ASN A 95 -10.69 -3.79 0.65
C ASN A 95 -9.51 -2.98 0.08
N SER A 96 -9.44 -1.69 0.35
CA SER A 96 -8.32 -0.84 -0.10
C SER A 96 -6.98 -1.29 0.50
N TYR A 97 -6.97 -1.68 1.78
CA TYR A 97 -5.79 -2.27 2.42
C TYR A 97 -5.34 -3.57 1.73
N LEU A 98 -6.27 -4.49 1.48
CA LEU A 98 -5.96 -5.77 0.83
C LEU A 98 -5.47 -5.57 -0.62
N VAL A 99 -6.09 -4.67 -1.36
CA VAL A 99 -5.66 -4.32 -2.72
C VAL A 99 -4.28 -3.67 -2.70
N ALA A 100 -4.01 -2.77 -1.75
CA ALA A 100 -2.70 -2.13 -1.62
C ALA A 100 -1.58 -3.13 -1.34
N GLY A 101 -1.78 -4.02 -0.38
CA GLY A 101 -0.81 -5.07 -0.04
C GLY A 101 -0.64 -6.11 -1.14
N GLY A 102 -1.74 -6.57 -1.74
CA GLY A 102 -1.72 -7.56 -2.81
C GLY A 102 -1.02 -7.07 -4.07
N SER A 103 -1.34 -5.85 -4.51
CA SER A 103 -0.68 -5.21 -5.67
C SER A 103 0.79 -4.91 -5.41
N PHE A 104 1.17 -4.54 -4.19
CA PHE A 104 2.57 -4.37 -3.80
C PHE A 104 3.37 -5.67 -3.93
N ILE A 105 2.88 -6.76 -3.34
CA ILE A 105 3.54 -8.08 -3.37
C ILE A 105 3.66 -8.55 -4.82
N MET A 106 2.58 -8.42 -5.60
CA MET A 106 2.59 -8.76 -7.03
C MET A 106 3.64 -7.94 -7.80
N GLY A 107 3.73 -6.63 -7.56
CA GLY A 107 4.74 -5.75 -8.16
C GLY A 107 6.17 -6.16 -7.81
N ILE A 108 6.42 -6.53 -6.56
CA ILE A 108 7.74 -7.04 -6.10
C ILE A 108 8.09 -8.35 -6.80
N ILE A 109 7.16 -9.31 -6.87
CA ILE A 109 7.41 -10.60 -7.54
C ILE A 109 7.75 -10.37 -9.01
N MET A 110 6.96 -9.55 -9.72
CA MET A 110 7.19 -9.24 -11.12
C MET A 110 8.53 -8.50 -11.34
N LEU A 111 8.90 -7.61 -10.43
CA LEU A 111 10.18 -6.91 -10.47
C LEU A 111 11.36 -7.87 -10.29
N ILE A 112 11.26 -8.82 -9.36
CA ILE A 112 12.30 -9.85 -9.13
C ILE A 112 12.42 -10.76 -10.37
N VAL A 113 11.31 -11.18 -10.96
CA VAL A 113 11.31 -11.98 -12.20
C VAL A 113 11.96 -11.21 -13.34
N PHE A 114 11.61 -9.93 -13.53
CA PHE A 114 12.24 -9.08 -14.53
C PHE A 114 13.75 -8.92 -14.29
N ALA A 115 14.15 -8.61 -13.06
CA ALA A 115 15.55 -8.40 -12.70
C ALA A 115 16.39 -9.67 -12.91
N THR A 116 15.90 -10.83 -12.44
CA THR A 116 16.62 -12.11 -12.59
C THR A 116 16.79 -12.52 -14.05
N LYS A 117 15.82 -12.24 -14.93
CA LYS A 117 15.91 -12.54 -16.36
C LYS A 117 16.81 -11.59 -17.16
N ASN A 118 17.03 -10.38 -16.67
CA ASN A 118 17.76 -9.35 -17.41
C ASN A 118 19.15 -9.05 -16.84
N LEU A 119 19.42 -9.47 -15.60
CA LEU A 119 20.70 -9.26 -14.92
C LEU A 119 21.65 -10.47 -15.03
N ILE A 120 21.10 -11.67 -15.20
CA ILE A 120 21.84 -12.91 -15.48
C ILE A 120 22.02 -13.05 -16.98
#